data_AF-A0A0F8ZWE8-F1
#
_entry.id   AF-A0A0F8ZWE8-F1
#
_cell.length_a   1.000
_cell.length_b   1.000
_cell.length_c   1.000
_cell.angle_alpha   90.00
_cell.angle_beta   90.00
_cell.angle_gamma   90.00
#
_symmetry.space_group_name_H-M   'P 1'
#
loop_
_entity.id
_entity.type
_entity.pdbx_description
1 polymer ?
#
loop_
_entity_poly.entity_id
_entity_poly.type
_entity_poly.pdbx_seq_one_letter_code
_entity_poly.pdbx_strand_id
1 'polypeptide(L)'
;WIEVDSITFKKSGNEDLVVDTFTIPALDLIDAETFQINLLDYQGRTQILVVNDLELASGNYTDMVLSVIRDVNKSYVVEVGEAGDTHTELRVNSAGLKLGAFTVDAEGTQTITAEFDLRKGLTHSSAGNGHYTLKERGVRLQDNSGDRVIEGRVAASLFNTESPCSEKEDPTLGNVVYLYEGFGLAVENLADMIDPDITDEDRPDGAIAPFAATTVTENGDGSWAYTFAYLPAGDYTLVFSCDVGSDDPEYYDGLTLPFPAGQIIERSAQSSGINCDFPIDDNGKECD
;
A
#
# COMPACT_ATOMS: atom_id res chain seq x y z
N TRP A 1 -4.00 12.29 5.82
CA TRP A 1 -3.26 13.48 5.32
C TRP A 1 -1.85 13.49 5.88
N ILE A 2 -0.87 13.84 5.04
CA ILE A 2 0.51 14.12 5.47
C ILE A 2 0.95 15.47 4.91
N GLU A 3 1.72 16.25 5.68
CA GLU A 3 2.42 17.44 5.17
C GLU A 3 3.92 17.16 5.15
N VAL A 4 4.50 17.19 3.95
CA VAL A 4 5.93 16.93 3.70
C VAL A 4 6.66 18.26 3.65
N ASP A 5 7.77 18.37 4.39
CA ASP A 5 8.63 19.56 4.41
C ASP A 5 9.94 19.37 3.65
N SER A 6 10.43 18.14 3.52
CA SER A 6 11.62 17.86 2.70
C SER A 6 11.70 16.41 2.22
N ILE A 7 12.41 16.23 1.11
CA ILE A 7 12.78 14.94 0.54
C ILE A 7 14.30 14.88 0.50
N THR A 8 14.89 13.92 1.20
CA THR A 8 16.35 13.76 1.30
C THR A 8 16.80 12.51 0.55
N PHE A 9 17.77 12.67 -0.36
CA PHE A 9 18.40 11.58 -1.11
C PHE A 9 19.79 11.31 -0.53
N LYS A 10 19.95 10.12 0.07
CA LYS A 10 21.18 9.74 0.76
C LYS A 10 22.06 8.91 -0.17
N LYS A 11 23.22 9.45 -0.54
CA LYS A 11 24.20 8.75 -1.39
C LYS A 11 25.42 8.36 -0.57
N SER A 12 25.80 7.08 -0.63
CA SER A 12 26.92 6.56 0.14
C SER A 12 28.20 7.37 -0.11
N GLY A 13 28.84 7.87 0.97
CA GLY A 13 30.08 8.62 0.90
C GLY A 13 30.00 10.02 0.28
N ASN A 14 28.80 10.56 0.08
CA ASN A 14 28.56 11.90 -0.44
C ASN A 14 27.69 12.71 0.55
N GLU A 15 27.60 14.02 0.34
CA GLU A 15 26.63 14.86 1.05
C GLU A 15 25.21 14.50 0.60
N ASP A 16 24.27 14.60 1.55
CA ASP A 16 22.84 14.38 1.28
C ASP A 16 22.31 15.49 0.37
N LEU A 17 21.56 15.11 -0.66
CA LEU A 17 20.80 16.08 -1.47
C LEU A 17 19.43 16.25 -0.84
N VAL A 18 19.06 17.50 -0.53
CA VAL A 18 17.78 17.83 0.09
C VAL A 18 16.95 18.68 -0.88
N VAL A 19 15.70 18.28 -1.08
CA VAL A 19 14.67 19.08 -1.75
C VAL A 19 13.70 19.55 -0.68
N ASP A 20 13.66 20.86 -0.45
CA ASP A 20 12.84 21.53 0.58
C ASP A 20 12.02 22.71 0.00
N THR A 21 11.94 22.79 -1.33
CA THR A 21 11.13 23.77 -2.06
C THR A 21 10.43 23.05 -3.22
N PHE A 22 9.11 23.21 -3.32
CA PHE A 22 8.27 22.41 -4.20
C PHE A 22 7.44 23.28 -5.13
N THR A 23 7.48 22.95 -6.43
CA THR A 23 6.53 23.47 -7.42
C THR A 23 5.69 22.29 -7.90
N ILE A 24 4.43 22.25 -7.45
CA ILE A 24 3.49 21.15 -7.68
C ILE A 24 2.22 21.74 -8.29
N PRO A 25 2.14 21.83 -9.63
CA PRO A 25 0.99 22.43 -10.31
C PRO A 25 -0.35 21.76 -9.98
N ALA A 26 -0.35 20.45 -9.72
CA ALA A 26 -1.56 19.72 -9.35
C ALA A 26 -2.16 20.15 -7.99
N LEU A 27 -1.38 20.84 -7.16
CA LEU A 27 -1.81 21.42 -5.88
C LEU A 27 -1.80 22.96 -5.92
N ASP A 28 -1.65 23.57 -7.10
CA ASP A 28 -1.48 25.02 -7.27
C ASP A 28 -0.31 25.61 -6.44
N LEU A 29 0.76 24.84 -6.25
CA LEU A 29 1.94 25.25 -5.48
C LEU A 29 3.10 25.69 -6.39
N ILE A 30 3.72 26.83 -6.05
CA ILE A 30 4.93 27.36 -6.69
C ILE A 30 5.90 27.76 -5.57
N ASP A 31 7.12 27.24 -5.62
CA ASP A 31 8.19 27.49 -4.65
C ASP A 31 7.73 27.38 -3.18
N ALA A 32 6.87 26.40 -2.89
CA ALA A 32 6.32 26.18 -1.56
C ALA A 32 7.34 25.44 -0.67
N GLU A 33 7.45 25.85 0.60
CA GLU A 33 8.34 25.19 1.58
C GLU A 33 7.81 23.80 2.02
N THR A 34 6.49 23.58 1.90
CA THR A 34 5.84 22.32 2.26
C THR A 34 4.70 22.03 1.30
N PHE A 35 4.26 20.77 1.25
CA PHE A 35 3.04 20.39 0.56
C PHE A 35 2.25 19.35 1.36
N GLN A 36 0.92 19.43 1.30
CA GLN A 36 0.02 18.53 1.99
C GLN A 36 -0.69 17.62 1.00
N ILE A 37 -0.79 16.33 1.32
CA ILE A 37 -1.42 15.32 0.47
C ILE A 37 -2.39 14.47 1.30
N ASN A 38 -3.57 14.21 0.73
CA ASN A 38 -4.40 13.10 1.15
C ASN A 38 -3.97 11.83 0.41
N LEU A 39 -3.42 10.86 1.12
CA LEU A 39 -2.94 9.61 0.52
C LEU A 39 -4.08 8.80 -0.14
N LEU A 40 -5.32 8.95 0.36
CA LEU A 40 -6.48 8.26 -0.20
C LEU A 40 -6.95 8.85 -1.55
N ASP A 41 -6.47 10.03 -1.95
CA ASP A 41 -6.76 10.60 -3.27
C ASP A 41 -5.93 9.93 -4.39
N TYR A 42 -4.87 9.19 -4.02
CA TYR A 42 -3.89 8.61 -4.95
C TYR A 42 -3.83 7.09 -4.81
N GLN A 43 -4.96 6.42 -5.05
CA GLN A 43 -5.08 4.96 -5.00
C GLN A 43 -4.92 4.31 -6.39
N GLY A 44 -4.56 3.02 -6.38
CA GLY A 44 -4.33 2.23 -7.60
C GLY A 44 -3.16 2.79 -8.42
N ARG A 45 -3.42 3.14 -9.69
CA ARG A 45 -2.42 3.76 -10.59
C ARG A 45 -2.32 5.28 -10.46
N THR A 46 -3.12 5.90 -9.61
CA THR A 46 -3.15 7.36 -9.47
C THR A 46 -1.91 7.82 -8.70
N GLN A 47 -1.22 8.84 -9.19
CA GLN A 47 -0.04 9.42 -8.54
C GLN A 47 0.01 10.94 -8.75
N ILE A 48 0.84 11.60 -7.95
CA ILE A 48 1.14 13.02 -8.09
C ILE A 48 2.64 13.24 -8.24
N LEU A 49 3.02 14.06 -9.22
CA LEU A 49 4.39 14.47 -9.45
C LEU A 49 4.75 15.60 -8.47
N VAL A 50 5.55 15.28 -7.46
CA VAL A 50 5.96 16.25 -6.41
C VAL A 50 7.34 16.85 -6.65
N VAL A 51 8.19 16.15 -7.41
CA VAL A 51 9.52 16.59 -7.82
C VAL A 51 9.67 16.27 -9.31
N ASN A 52 9.99 17.29 -10.10
CA ASN A 52 10.18 17.17 -11.54
C ASN A 52 11.59 17.59 -11.94
N ASP A 53 12.16 16.92 -12.93
CA ASP A 53 13.48 17.24 -13.52
C ASP A 53 14.62 17.40 -12.49
N LEU A 54 14.59 16.64 -11.39
CA LEU A 54 15.68 16.63 -10.40
C LEU A 54 16.90 15.91 -10.97
N GLU A 55 18.03 16.61 -11.09
CA GLU A 55 19.29 16.03 -11.50
C GLU A 55 19.93 15.26 -10.34
N LEU A 56 20.02 13.93 -10.48
CA LEU A 56 20.72 13.04 -9.55
C LEU A 56 22.00 12.49 -10.19
N ALA A 57 23.09 12.49 -9.42
CA ALA A 57 24.33 11.87 -9.88
C ALA A 57 24.20 10.34 -9.86
N SER A 58 24.57 9.68 -10.96
CA SER A 58 24.46 8.22 -11.07
C SER A 58 25.17 7.44 -9.96
N GLY A 59 24.62 6.29 -9.61
CA GLY A 59 25.12 5.41 -8.56
C GLY A 59 24.06 4.99 -7.54
N ASN A 60 24.53 4.40 -6.45
CA ASN A 60 23.66 3.80 -5.43
C ASN A 60 23.32 4.79 -4.32
N TYR A 61 22.04 4.98 -4.09
CA TYR A 61 21.48 5.72 -2.98
C TYR A 61 21.07 4.74 -1.89
N THR A 62 21.49 5.00 -0.66
CA THR A 62 21.21 4.11 0.46
C THR A 62 19.77 4.26 0.95
N ASP A 63 19.20 5.45 0.82
CA ASP A 63 17.82 5.75 1.19
C ASP A 63 17.30 7.00 0.44
N MET A 64 15.99 7.03 0.19
CA MET A 64 15.23 8.29 0.11
C MET A 64 14.42 8.45 1.39
N VAL A 65 14.45 9.64 1.99
CA VAL A 65 13.77 9.93 3.25
C VAL A 65 12.75 11.06 3.04
N LEU A 66 11.49 10.80 3.39
CA LEU A 66 10.45 11.83 3.47
C LEU A 66 10.36 12.35 4.89
N SER A 67 10.60 13.65 5.07
CA SER A 67 10.34 14.32 6.34
C SER A 67 8.90 14.83 6.35
N VAL A 68 8.16 14.48 7.41
CA VAL A 68 6.73 14.74 7.55
C VAL A 68 6.52 15.54 8.82
N ILE A 69 5.79 16.66 8.70
CA ILE A 69 5.48 17.55 9.82
C ILE A 69 4.55 16.85 10.80
N ARG A 70 4.98 16.77 12.06
CA ARG A 70 4.24 16.13 13.17
C ARG A 70 3.41 17.14 13.95
N ASP A 71 2.38 17.67 13.31
CA ASP A 71 1.37 18.56 13.90
C ASP A 71 0.00 18.08 13.43
N VAL A 72 -0.97 17.90 14.33
CA VAL A 72 -2.31 17.39 14.03
C VAL A 72 -3.10 18.29 13.05
N ASN A 73 -2.71 19.56 12.90
CA ASN A 73 -3.32 20.46 11.91
C ASN A 73 -2.73 20.29 10.50
N LYS A 74 -1.68 19.46 10.37
CA LYS A 74 -0.80 19.36 9.21
C LYS A 74 -0.72 17.91 8.70
N SER A 75 -0.52 16.96 9.61
CA SER A 75 -0.52 15.53 9.34
C SER A 75 -1.44 14.83 10.34
N TYR A 76 -2.46 14.16 9.83
CA TYR A 76 -3.52 13.57 10.64
C TYR A 76 -4.26 12.47 9.87
N VAL A 77 -4.91 11.59 10.64
CA VAL A 77 -5.92 10.67 10.13
C VAL A 77 -7.29 11.28 10.36
N VAL A 78 -8.16 11.17 9.37
CA VAL A 78 -9.57 11.55 9.49
C VAL A 78 -10.36 10.29 9.80
N GLU A 79 -10.96 10.24 10.98
CA GLU A 79 -11.88 9.18 11.36
C GLU A 79 -13.29 9.65 11.00
N VAL A 80 -13.91 8.96 10.04
CA VAL A 80 -15.27 9.27 9.60
C VAL A 80 -16.26 8.55 10.52
N GLY A 81 -17.17 9.31 11.13
CA GLY A 81 -18.15 8.77 12.06
C GLY A 81 -19.51 9.48 11.95
N GLU A 82 -20.56 8.83 12.46
CA GLU A 82 -21.92 9.39 12.44
C GLU A 82 -22.05 10.72 13.18
N ALA A 83 -21.19 10.96 14.18
CA ALA A 83 -21.12 12.20 14.96
C ALA A 83 -20.32 13.33 14.26
N GLY A 84 -19.79 13.07 13.06
CA GLY A 84 -18.88 13.94 12.32
C GLY A 84 -17.45 13.42 12.30
N ASP A 85 -16.65 14.02 11.43
CA ASP A 85 -15.25 13.64 11.22
C ASP A 85 -14.36 14.15 12.36
N THR A 86 -13.45 13.29 12.83
CA THR A 86 -12.43 13.67 13.83
C THR A 86 -11.02 13.59 13.25
N HIS A 87 -10.20 14.58 13.60
CA HIS A 87 -8.77 14.59 13.24
C HIS A 87 -7.97 13.99 14.39
N THR A 88 -7.31 12.88 14.11
CA THR A 88 -6.50 12.16 15.09
C THR A 88 -5.01 12.28 14.74
N GLU A 89 -4.17 12.45 15.78
CA GLU A 89 -2.73 12.64 15.64
C GLU A 89 -2.10 11.54 14.79
N LEU A 90 -1.32 11.92 13.78
CA LEU A 90 -0.47 11.00 13.02
C LEU A 90 0.98 11.11 13.48
N ARG A 91 1.52 10.01 13.99
CA ARG A 91 2.94 9.87 14.33
C ARG A 91 3.70 9.20 13.22
N VAL A 92 4.91 9.69 13.02
CA VAL A 92 5.93 9.15 12.12
C VAL A 92 7.26 9.17 12.86
N ASN A 93 8.22 8.38 12.38
CA ASN A 93 9.58 8.42 12.91
C ASN A 93 10.14 9.85 12.84
N SER A 94 10.76 10.35 13.92
CA SER A 94 11.37 11.69 13.94
C SER A 94 12.52 11.85 12.95
N ALA A 95 13.12 10.75 12.50
CA ALA A 95 14.15 10.75 11.46
C ALA A 95 13.57 10.83 10.03
N GLY A 96 12.25 10.92 9.89
CA GLY A 96 11.53 10.81 8.62
C GLY A 96 11.16 9.36 8.28
N LEU A 97 10.31 9.20 7.27
CA LEU A 97 10.00 7.90 6.67
C LEU A 97 11.13 7.52 5.73
N LYS A 98 11.75 6.35 5.92
CA LYS A 98 12.74 5.81 5.00
C LYS A 98 12.04 4.91 3.98
N LEU A 99 12.24 5.21 2.70
CA LEU A 99 11.57 4.50 1.61
C LEU A 99 12.48 3.44 0.96
N GLY A 100 13.72 3.32 1.45
CA GLY A 100 14.68 2.33 1.03
C GLY A 100 15.65 2.82 -0.05
N ALA A 101 16.57 1.92 -0.39
CA ALA A 101 17.64 2.15 -1.35
C ALA A 101 17.14 2.11 -2.80
N PHE A 102 17.81 2.84 -3.69
CA PHE A 102 17.57 2.80 -5.12
C PHE A 102 18.85 3.11 -5.90
N THR A 103 18.84 2.84 -7.19
CA THR A 103 19.98 3.11 -8.08
C THR A 103 19.55 4.16 -9.10
N VAL A 104 20.45 5.09 -9.39
CA VAL A 104 20.30 6.05 -10.49
C VAL A 104 21.23 5.66 -11.61
N ASP A 105 20.67 5.31 -12.76
CA ASP A 105 21.42 5.03 -13.98
C ASP A 105 22.19 6.26 -14.52
N ALA A 106 23.24 5.99 -15.30
CA ALA A 106 24.12 7.03 -15.85
C ALA A 106 23.51 7.85 -16.99
N GLU A 107 22.46 7.34 -17.63
CA GLU A 107 21.80 7.99 -18.77
C GLU A 107 20.28 7.82 -18.67
N GLY A 108 19.55 8.85 -19.08
CA GLY A 108 18.09 8.83 -19.20
C GLY A 108 17.34 9.43 -18.01
N THR A 109 16.01 9.48 -18.17
CA THR A 109 15.07 9.92 -17.15
C THR A 109 14.48 8.70 -16.47
N GLN A 110 14.47 8.69 -15.13
CA GLN A 110 13.83 7.65 -14.33
C GLN A 110 12.63 8.24 -13.61
N THR A 111 11.56 7.46 -13.52
CA THR A 111 10.39 7.82 -12.72
C THR A 111 10.33 6.88 -11.54
N ILE A 112 10.39 7.44 -10.33
CA ILE A 112 10.34 6.70 -9.09
C ILE A 112 9.09 7.14 -8.34
N THR A 113 8.30 6.17 -7.88
CA THR A 113 7.12 6.41 -7.03
C THR A 113 7.43 6.05 -5.59
N ALA A 114 7.04 6.94 -4.68
CA ALA A 114 6.86 6.61 -3.27
C ALA A 114 5.49 5.98 -3.09
N GLU A 115 5.44 4.69 -2.77
CA GLU A 115 4.20 3.94 -2.57
C GLU A 115 3.90 3.80 -1.06
N PHE A 116 2.64 3.96 -0.69
CA PHE A 116 2.15 3.94 0.69
C PHE A 116 1.06 2.86 0.84
N ASP A 117 1.43 1.72 1.40
CA ASP A 117 0.48 0.69 1.81
C ASP A 117 0.02 1.01 3.24
N LEU A 118 -1.14 1.66 3.35
CA LEU A 118 -1.71 2.03 4.66
C LEU A 118 -2.23 0.82 5.44
N ARG A 119 -2.66 -0.26 4.78
CA ARG A 119 -3.07 -1.51 5.47
C ARG A 119 -1.88 -2.18 6.16
N LYS A 120 -0.68 -1.98 5.63
CA LYS A 120 0.57 -2.45 6.23
C LYS A 120 1.21 -1.45 7.18
N GLY A 121 1.14 -0.17 6.85
CA GLY A 121 1.92 0.88 7.51
C GLY A 121 1.21 1.61 8.63
N LEU A 122 -0.12 1.75 8.59
CA LEU A 122 -0.87 2.62 9.47
C LEU A 122 -1.47 1.83 10.63
N THR A 123 -0.99 2.08 11.85
CA THR A 123 -1.46 1.38 13.04
C THR A 123 -2.12 2.34 14.02
N HIS A 124 -3.10 1.87 14.78
CA HIS A 124 -3.84 2.68 15.74
C HIS A 124 -3.49 2.27 17.17
N SER A 125 -3.21 3.24 18.03
CA SER A 125 -3.00 3.02 19.44
C SER A 125 -4.07 3.75 20.24
N SER A 126 -4.88 2.99 20.99
CA SER A 126 -5.90 3.52 21.89
C SER A 126 -5.33 4.11 23.20
N ALA A 127 -4.00 4.13 23.37
CA ALA A 127 -3.36 4.69 24.55
C ALA A 127 -3.50 6.22 24.61
N GLY A 128 -3.89 6.74 25.78
CA GLY A 128 -4.05 8.19 25.99
C GLY A 128 -5.25 8.74 25.21
N ASN A 129 -5.02 9.76 24.37
CA ASN A 129 -6.07 10.38 23.54
C ASN A 129 -6.29 9.66 22.20
N GLY A 130 -5.69 8.48 21.99
CA GLY A 130 -5.64 7.85 20.68
C GLY A 130 -4.60 8.51 19.76
N HIS A 131 -3.92 7.71 18.95
CA HIS A 131 -3.09 8.21 17.86
C HIS A 131 -2.87 7.13 16.81
N TYR A 132 -2.58 7.55 15.58
CA TYR A 132 -2.10 6.67 14.54
C TYR A 132 -0.59 6.76 14.41
N THR A 133 0.05 5.68 13.98
CA THR A 133 1.46 5.65 13.61
C THR A 133 1.58 5.14 12.18
N LEU A 134 2.21 5.91 11.30
CA LEU A 134 2.63 5.43 9.98
C LEU A 134 4.06 4.91 10.08
N LYS A 135 4.20 3.59 10.01
CA LYS A 135 5.47 2.86 10.09
C LYS A 135 6.17 2.79 8.73
N GLU A 136 7.50 2.73 8.77
CA GLU A 136 8.36 2.62 7.57
C GLU A 136 8.05 1.37 6.73
N ARG A 137 7.57 0.27 7.32
CA ARG A 137 7.25 -0.96 6.57
C ARG A 137 6.09 -0.86 5.58
N GLY A 138 5.25 0.18 5.70
CA GLY A 138 4.17 0.47 4.76
C GLY A 138 4.53 1.53 3.72
N VAL A 139 5.82 1.86 3.59
CA VAL A 139 6.30 2.79 2.56
C VAL A 139 7.50 2.22 1.83
N ARG A 140 7.53 2.41 0.52
CA ARG A 140 8.63 1.92 -0.32
C ARG A 140 8.84 2.81 -1.54
N LEU A 141 10.05 2.78 -2.07
CA LEU A 141 10.34 3.24 -3.42
C LEU A 141 10.01 2.17 -4.45
N GLN A 142 9.46 2.60 -5.57
CA GLN A 142 9.39 1.79 -6.77
C GLN A 142 9.96 2.56 -7.97
N ASP A 143 10.88 1.94 -8.69
CA ASP A 143 11.21 2.35 -10.05
C ASP A 143 10.10 1.90 -11.02
N ASN A 144 9.50 2.87 -11.71
CA ASN A 144 8.37 2.66 -12.61
C ASN A 144 8.80 2.34 -14.04
N SER A 145 10.10 2.15 -14.32
CA SER A 145 10.61 1.78 -15.64
C SER A 145 9.92 0.56 -16.27
N GLY A 146 9.32 -0.33 -15.45
CA GLY A 146 8.58 -1.50 -15.90
C GLY A 146 7.05 -1.38 -15.91
N ASP A 147 6.47 -0.29 -15.39
CA ASP A 147 5.03 -0.04 -15.24
C ASP A 147 4.23 -1.32 -14.91
N ARG A 148 4.65 -2.02 -13.85
CA ARG A 148 4.14 -3.35 -13.51
C ARG A 148 2.92 -3.21 -12.64
N VAL A 149 1.81 -3.74 -13.13
CA VAL A 149 0.51 -3.69 -12.47
C VAL A 149 -0.13 -5.07 -12.52
N ILE A 150 -0.70 -5.50 -11.40
CA ILE A 150 -1.68 -6.59 -11.37
C ILE A 150 -2.98 -5.99 -10.87
N GLU A 151 -4.02 -6.06 -11.66
CA GLU A 151 -5.34 -5.51 -11.34
C GLU A 151 -6.42 -6.46 -11.80
N GLY A 152 -7.66 -6.24 -11.40
CA GLY A 152 -8.77 -6.96 -12.00
C GLY A 152 -10.09 -6.70 -11.32
N ARG A 153 -11.13 -7.35 -11.84
CA ARG A 153 -12.49 -7.25 -11.33
C ARG A 153 -12.74 -8.28 -10.25
N VAL A 154 -13.64 -7.95 -9.33
CA VAL A 154 -14.14 -8.88 -8.34
C VAL A 154 -15.66 -8.93 -8.46
N ALA A 155 -16.23 -10.11 -8.69
CA ALA A 155 -17.68 -10.23 -8.74
C ALA A 155 -18.27 -10.05 -7.34
N ALA A 156 -19.26 -9.17 -7.21
CA ALA A 156 -19.96 -8.91 -5.96
C ALA A 156 -20.64 -10.16 -5.36
N SER A 157 -20.82 -11.24 -6.14
CA SER A 157 -21.30 -12.53 -5.62
C SER A 157 -20.38 -13.15 -4.57
N LEU A 158 -19.09 -12.80 -4.56
CA LEU A 158 -18.11 -13.27 -3.56
C LEU A 158 -18.23 -12.59 -2.20
N PHE A 159 -18.89 -11.43 -2.14
CA PHE A 159 -18.85 -10.56 -0.97
C PHE A 159 -19.65 -11.08 0.23
N ASN A 160 -20.59 -11.99 -0.02
CA ASN A 160 -21.54 -12.51 0.97
C ASN A 160 -21.95 -13.96 0.70
N THR A 161 -21.08 -14.75 0.05
CA THR A 161 -21.41 -16.12 -0.36
C THR A 161 -21.61 -17.07 0.83
N GLU A 162 -20.75 -16.97 1.84
CA GLU A 162 -20.73 -17.87 3.00
C GLU A 162 -20.36 -17.13 4.29
N SER A 163 -20.71 -17.71 5.44
CA SER A 163 -20.44 -17.13 6.77
C SER A 163 -18.93 -17.15 7.05
N PRO A 164 -18.36 -16.04 7.57
CA PRO A 164 -19.05 -14.89 8.14
C PRO A 164 -19.43 -13.77 7.14
N CYS A 165 -18.94 -13.80 5.91
CA CYS A 165 -19.25 -12.77 4.91
C CYS A 165 -20.76 -12.62 4.62
N SER A 166 -21.52 -13.72 4.66
CA SER A 166 -22.98 -13.71 4.51
C SER A 166 -23.71 -13.00 5.66
N GLU A 167 -23.03 -12.73 6.77
CA GLU A 167 -23.56 -12.12 7.99
C GLU A 167 -23.23 -10.62 8.10
N LYS A 168 -22.46 -10.07 7.16
CA LYS A 168 -22.16 -8.64 7.09
C LYS A 168 -23.43 -7.80 6.97
N GLU A 169 -23.48 -6.69 7.69
CA GLU A 169 -24.53 -5.67 7.53
C GLU A 169 -24.46 -5.03 6.14
N ASP A 170 -23.25 -4.65 5.72
CA ASP A 170 -22.96 -4.18 4.37
C ASP A 170 -21.99 -5.16 3.68
N PRO A 171 -22.43 -5.92 2.66
CA PRO A 171 -21.58 -6.88 1.98
C PRO A 171 -20.43 -6.20 1.22
N THR A 172 -20.55 -4.92 0.88
CA THR A 172 -19.54 -4.20 0.09
C THR A 172 -18.29 -3.84 0.89
N LEU A 173 -18.39 -3.80 2.22
CA LEU A 173 -17.28 -3.47 3.10
C LEU A 173 -16.45 -4.71 3.43
N GLY A 174 -15.16 -4.52 3.72
CA GLY A 174 -14.28 -5.63 4.12
C GLY A 174 -14.10 -6.67 3.01
N ASN A 175 -13.82 -6.23 1.80
CA ASN A 175 -13.40 -7.09 0.69
C ASN A 175 -11.99 -6.66 0.28
N VAL A 176 -11.02 -7.55 0.36
CA VAL A 176 -9.59 -7.26 0.14
C VAL A 176 -9.00 -8.33 -0.76
N VAL A 177 -8.04 -7.92 -1.59
CA VAL A 177 -7.11 -8.83 -2.24
C VAL A 177 -5.77 -8.69 -1.53
N TYR A 178 -5.16 -9.81 -1.15
CA TYR A 178 -3.80 -9.87 -0.64
C TYR A 178 -2.86 -10.37 -1.74
N LEU A 179 -1.66 -9.81 -1.77
CA LEU A 179 -0.60 -10.17 -2.69
C LEU A 179 0.60 -10.69 -1.90
N TYR A 180 1.05 -11.91 -2.17
CA TYR A 180 2.23 -12.55 -1.56
C TYR A 180 3.32 -12.75 -2.62
N GLU A 181 4.58 -12.67 -2.21
CA GLU A 181 5.70 -12.99 -3.10
C GLU A 181 5.88 -14.50 -3.26
N GLY A 182 6.02 -14.95 -4.50
CA GLY A 182 6.27 -16.34 -4.90
C GLY A 182 5.05 -17.08 -5.44
N PHE A 183 5.32 -18.29 -5.94
CA PHE A 183 4.35 -19.30 -6.35
C PHE A 183 4.48 -20.55 -5.49
N GLY A 184 3.48 -21.44 -5.55
CA GLY A 184 3.42 -22.70 -4.83
C GLY A 184 3.36 -22.53 -3.32
N LEU A 185 2.86 -21.38 -2.84
CA LEU A 185 2.73 -21.12 -1.43
C LEU A 185 1.67 -22.06 -0.83
N ALA A 186 1.98 -22.64 0.32
CA ALA A 186 1.03 -23.46 1.05
C ALA A 186 -0.07 -22.55 1.61
N VAL A 187 -1.33 -22.79 1.24
CA VAL A 187 -2.48 -21.94 1.60
C VAL A 187 -2.59 -21.81 3.12
N GLU A 188 -2.31 -22.88 3.87
CA GLU A 188 -2.31 -22.88 5.33
C GLU A 188 -1.25 -21.97 5.99
N ASN A 189 -0.25 -21.51 5.22
CA ASN A 189 0.78 -20.61 5.68
C ASN A 189 0.49 -19.15 5.32
N LEU A 190 -0.51 -18.87 4.48
CA LEU A 190 -0.86 -17.48 4.14
C LEU A 190 -1.49 -16.83 5.37
N ALA A 191 -0.85 -15.77 5.87
CA ALA A 191 -1.38 -14.98 6.97
C ALA A 191 -2.08 -13.73 6.43
N ASP A 192 -3.01 -13.20 7.22
CA ASP A 192 -3.52 -11.83 7.11
C ASP A 192 -2.42 -10.79 7.34
N MET A 193 -2.78 -9.51 7.52
CA MET A 193 -1.76 -8.49 7.76
C MET A 193 -1.06 -8.78 9.08
N ILE A 194 0.27 -8.87 9.03
CA ILE A 194 1.10 -9.05 10.22
C ILE A 194 2.33 -8.16 10.16
N ASP A 195 2.82 -7.74 11.32
CA ASP A 195 4.16 -7.18 11.46
C ASP A 195 5.15 -8.33 11.78
N PRO A 196 6.02 -8.74 10.83
CA PRO A 196 6.92 -9.86 11.07
C PRO A 196 7.90 -9.60 12.22
N ASP A 197 8.17 -8.32 12.55
CA ASP A 197 9.07 -7.91 13.62
C ASP A 197 8.41 -7.93 15.01
N ILE A 198 7.09 -8.13 15.08
CA ILE A 198 6.36 -8.27 16.33
C ILE A 198 6.29 -9.75 16.74
N THR A 199 6.43 -9.98 18.04
CA THR A 199 6.21 -11.30 18.63
C THR A 199 4.72 -11.45 18.90
N ASP A 200 4.14 -12.44 18.25
CA ASP A 200 2.73 -12.80 18.35
C ASP A 200 2.66 -14.31 18.64
N GLU A 201 1.98 -14.68 19.73
CA GLU A 201 1.86 -16.06 20.18
C GLU A 201 0.80 -16.85 19.39
N ASP A 202 -0.14 -16.15 18.76
CA ASP A 202 -1.23 -16.74 17.98
C ASP A 202 -0.82 -16.95 16.51
N ARG A 203 0.23 -16.26 16.04
CA ARG A 203 0.79 -16.42 14.70
C ARG A 203 1.40 -17.82 14.51
N PRO A 204 0.95 -18.61 13.51
CA PRO A 204 1.47 -19.94 13.27
C PRO A 204 2.92 -19.94 12.77
N ASP A 205 3.67 -20.99 13.10
CA ASP A 205 5.00 -21.23 12.56
C ASP A 205 4.95 -21.32 11.03
N GLY A 206 5.81 -20.54 10.36
CA GLY A 206 5.86 -20.51 8.90
C GLY A 206 4.83 -19.60 8.22
N ALA A 207 4.10 -18.79 9.00
CA ALA A 207 3.24 -17.73 8.48
C ALA A 207 3.98 -16.83 7.47
N ILE A 208 3.35 -16.62 6.32
CA ILE A 208 3.83 -15.79 5.22
C ILE A 208 3.02 -14.51 5.25
N ALA A 209 3.70 -13.39 5.52
CA ALA A 209 3.08 -12.07 5.46
C ALA A 209 2.81 -11.67 4.01
N PRO A 210 1.69 -10.97 3.72
CA PRO A 210 1.47 -10.39 2.40
C PRO A 210 2.52 -9.33 2.09
N PHE A 211 2.93 -9.27 0.82
CA PHE A 211 3.73 -8.18 0.27
C PHE A 211 2.94 -6.87 0.35
N ALA A 212 1.69 -6.90 -0.12
CA ALA A 212 0.75 -5.78 -0.10
C ALA A 212 -0.70 -6.28 0.01
N ALA A 213 -1.60 -5.41 0.45
CA ALA A 213 -3.04 -5.66 0.46
C ALA A 213 -3.81 -4.45 -0.06
N THR A 214 -4.89 -4.70 -0.82
CA THR A 214 -5.71 -3.62 -1.37
C THR A 214 -7.19 -3.89 -1.22
N THR A 215 -7.96 -2.86 -0.88
CA THR A 215 -9.41 -2.95 -0.77
C THR A 215 -10.03 -3.04 -2.16
N VAL A 216 -11.05 -3.88 -2.31
CA VAL A 216 -11.87 -3.93 -3.51
C VAL A 216 -12.80 -2.72 -3.51
N THR A 217 -12.76 -1.91 -4.57
CA THR A 217 -13.53 -0.66 -4.67
C THR A 217 -14.49 -0.68 -5.86
N GLU A 218 -15.61 0.04 -5.72
CA GLU A 218 -16.56 0.22 -6.82
C GLU A 218 -16.00 1.24 -7.82
N ASN A 219 -15.79 0.83 -9.06
CA ASN A 219 -15.71 1.74 -10.20
C ASN A 219 -17.14 2.24 -10.41
N GLY A 220 -17.40 3.56 -10.42
CA GLY A 220 -18.75 4.15 -10.43
C GLY A 220 -19.71 3.76 -11.58
N ASP A 221 -19.38 2.75 -12.38
CA ASP A 221 -20.24 1.98 -13.27
C ASP A 221 -20.90 0.75 -12.62
N GLY A 222 -20.67 0.51 -11.32
CA GLY A 222 -21.19 -0.63 -10.56
C GLY A 222 -20.31 -1.88 -10.61
N SER A 223 -19.18 -1.84 -11.31
CA SER A 223 -18.18 -2.91 -11.28
C SER A 223 -17.22 -2.73 -10.10
N TRP A 224 -16.75 -3.83 -9.52
CA TRP A 224 -15.81 -3.80 -8.42
C TRP A 224 -14.44 -4.24 -8.91
N ALA A 225 -13.37 -3.57 -8.47
CA ALA A 225 -12.02 -3.86 -8.90
C ALA A 225 -11.00 -3.69 -7.78
N TYR A 226 -9.82 -4.22 -8.03
CA TYR A 226 -8.62 -4.05 -7.21
C TYR A 226 -7.43 -3.71 -8.09
N THR A 227 -6.40 -3.09 -7.52
CA THR A 227 -5.19 -2.73 -8.26
C THR A 227 -3.98 -2.76 -7.34
N PHE A 228 -2.97 -3.52 -7.74
CA PHE A 228 -1.60 -3.43 -7.26
C PHE A 228 -0.75 -2.80 -8.35
N ALA A 229 -0.41 -1.54 -8.20
CA ALA A 229 0.48 -0.82 -9.10
C ALA A 229 1.89 -0.76 -8.52
N TYR A 230 2.84 -0.32 -9.34
CA TYR A 230 4.21 -0.09 -8.91
C TYR A 230 4.86 -1.35 -8.33
N LEU A 231 4.62 -2.51 -8.93
CA LEU A 231 5.19 -3.76 -8.41
C LEU A 231 6.66 -3.94 -8.84
N PRO A 232 7.51 -4.48 -7.96
CA PRO A 232 8.76 -5.09 -8.38
C PRO A 232 8.52 -6.20 -9.41
N ALA A 233 9.55 -6.50 -10.20
CA ALA A 233 9.49 -7.69 -11.03
C ALA A 233 9.55 -8.93 -10.15
N GLY A 234 8.63 -9.86 -10.32
CA GLY A 234 8.59 -11.05 -9.47
C GLY A 234 7.39 -11.94 -9.76
N ASP A 235 7.39 -13.09 -9.12
CA ASP A 235 6.28 -14.01 -9.08
C ASP A 235 5.44 -13.70 -7.85
N TYR A 236 4.11 -13.71 -7.98
CA TYR A 236 3.19 -13.36 -6.92
C TYR A 236 1.98 -14.30 -6.84
N THR A 237 1.49 -14.53 -5.62
CA THR A 237 0.25 -15.23 -5.32
C THR A 237 -0.78 -14.22 -4.81
N LEU A 238 -1.95 -14.15 -5.44
CA LEU A 238 -3.07 -13.31 -5.06
C LEU A 238 -4.13 -14.16 -4.37
N VAL A 239 -4.72 -13.67 -3.29
CA VAL A 239 -5.90 -14.29 -2.67
C VAL A 239 -6.95 -13.24 -2.39
N PHE A 240 -8.20 -13.58 -2.66
CA PHE A 240 -9.34 -12.77 -2.25
C PHE A 240 -9.82 -13.18 -0.85
N SER A 241 -10.18 -12.19 -0.03
CA SER A 241 -10.91 -12.40 1.21
C SER A 241 -12.05 -11.40 1.35
N CYS A 242 -13.22 -11.91 1.69
CA CYS A 242 -14.37 -11.11 2.10
C CYS A 242 -14.46 -10.94 3.62
N ASP A 243 -13.53 -11.39 4.45
CA ASP A 243 -13.70 -11.29 5.92
C ASP A 243 -12.58 -10.52 6.61
N VAL A 244 -12.47 -9.23 6.28
CA VAL A 244 -11.30 -8.41 6.65
C VAL A 244 -11.67 -7.20 7.50
N GLY A 245 -12.84 -7.25 8.15
CA GLY A 245 -13.31 -6.18 9.02
C GLY A 245 -12.47 -6.00 10.28
N SER A 246 -11.76 -7.03 10.71
CA SER A 246 -10.93 -7.06 11.93
C SER A 246 -9.42 -7.14 11.67
N ASP A 247 -8.99 -7.06 10.41
CA ASP A 247 -7.58 -7.22 9.99
C ASP A 247 -6.70 -6.11 10.58
N ASP A 248 -5.95 -6.45 11.62
CA ASP A 248 -4.99 -5.60 12.30
C ASP A 248 -3.69 -5.55 11.49
N PRO A 249 -3.10 -4.37 11.27
CA PRO A 249 -1.86 -4.27 10.51
C PRO A 249 -0.68 -5.01 11.18
N GLU A 250 -0.69 -5.16 12.51
CA GLU A 250 0.42 -5.60 13.36
C GLU A 250 0.32 -7.06 13.82
N TYR A 251 -0.87 -7.52 14.21
CA TYR A 251 -1.09 -8.82 14.85
C TYR A 251 -1.88 -9.78 13.97
N TYR A 252 -1.62 -11.07 14.13
CA TYR A 252 -2.31 -12.13 13.41
C TYR A 252 -3.73 -12.32 13.94
N ASP A 253 -4.73 -12.17 13.08
CA ASP A 253 -6.15 -12.32 13.43
C ASP A 253 -6.73 -13.69 13.07
N GLY A 254 -5.95 -14.51 12.36
CA GLY A 254 -6.39 -15.86 12.00
C GLY A 254 -7.46 -15.88 10.92
N LEU A 255 -7.48 -14.87 10.04
CA LEU A 255 -8.42 -14.85 8.93
C LEU A 255 -8.24 -16.09 8.05
N THR A 256 -9.35 -16.66 7.61
CA THR A 256 -9.31 -17.74 6.62
C THR A 256 -8.95 -17.15 5.26
N LEU A 257 -7.90 -17.65 4.62
CA LEU A 257 -7.42 -17.17 3.31
C LEU A 257 -7.14 -18.37 2.37
N PRO A 258 -7.50 -18.30 1.08
CA PRO A 258 -8.50 -17.40 0.51
C PRO A 258 -9.89 -17.65 1.10
N PHE A 259 -10.77 -16.65 1.05
CA PHE A 259 -12.16 -16.78 1.46
C PHE A 259 -13.12 -16.02 0.53
N PRO A 260 -14.00 -16.71 -0.25
CA PRO A 260 -14.23 -18.17 -0.25
C PRO A 260 -13.04 -19.03 -0.69
N ALA A 261 -13.07 -20.32 -0.34
CA ALA A 261 -12.00 -21.24 -0.69
C ALA A 261 -11.77 -21.33 -2.21
N GLY A 262 -10.50 -21.46 -2.61
CA GLY A 262 -10.11 -21.59 -4.01
C GLY A 262 -9.96 -20.28 -4.77
N GLN A 263 -10.21 -19.11 -4.17
CA GLN A 263 -9.96 -17.81 -4.79
C GLN A 263 -8.48 -17.40 -4.70
N ILE A 264 -7.61 -18.15 -5.39
CA ILE A 264 -6.15 -17.98 -5.39
C ILE A 264 -5.59 -17.98 -6.81
N ILE A 265 -4.77 -16.98 -7.15
CA ILE A 265 -4.20 -16.79 -8.50
C ILE A 265 -2.68 -16.62 -8.40
N GLU A 266 -1.91 -17.25 -9.27
CA GLU A 266 -0.44 -17.10 -9.31
C GLU A 266 0.00 -16.37 -10.58
N ARG A 267 0.59 -15.16 -10.48
CA ARG A 267 1.09 -14.40 -11.64
C ARG A 267 2.41 -13.70 -11.45
N SER A 268 3.17 -13.63 -12.54
CA SER A 268 4.43 -12.92 -12.61
C SER A 268 4.20 -11.47 -13.05
N ALA A 269 4.65 -10.50 -12.26
CA ALA A 269 4.74 -9.10 -12.66
C ALA A 269 6.01 -8.92 -13.52
N GLN A 270 5.88 -8.93 -14.85
CA GLN A 270 7.05 -8.80 -15.76
C GLN A 270 7.09 -7.46 -16.48
N SER A 271 6.07 -7.16 -17.31
CA SER A 271 5.92 -5.90 -18.03
C SER A 271 4.46 -5.68 -18.40
N SER A 272 3.98 -4.44 -18.32
CA SER A 272 2.58 -4.02 -18.54
C SER A 272 1.58 -4.57 -17.50
N GLY A 273 0.35 -4.06 -17.55
CA GLY A 273 -0.71 -4.48 -16.64
C GLY A 273 -1.26 -5.85 -17.00
N ILE A 274 -1.41 -6.71 -15.99
CA ILE A 274 -2.06 -8.02 -16.09
C ILE A 274 -3.44 -7.92 -15.44
N ASN A 275 -4.48 -8.40 -16.13
CA ASN A 275 -5.83 -8.38 -15.59
C ASN A 275 -6.20 -9.76 -15.02
N CYS A 276 -6.43 -9.86 -13.71
CA CYS A 276 -6.73 -11.08 -12.98
C CYS A 276 -8.07 -10.97 -12.25
N ASP A 277 -9.10 -11.62 -12.77
CA ASP A 277 -10.47 -11.47 -12.27
C ASP A 277 -10.81 -12.53 -11.19
N PHE A 278 -11.64 -12.12 -10.22
CA PHE A 278 -12.33 -12.99 -9.28
C PHE A 278 -13.85 -12.97 -9.53
N PRO A 279 -14.58 -14.09 -9.41
CA PRO A 279 -14.08 -15.40 -9.06
C PRO A 279 -13.29 -16.01 -10.20
N ILE A 280 -12.41 -16.94 -9.85
CA ILE A 280 -11.74 -17.79 -10.83
C ILE A 280 -12.83 -18.62 -11.52
N ASP A 281 -12.94 -18.46 -12.84
CA ASP A 281 -13.94 -19.18 -13.61
C ASP A 281 -13.61 -20.68 -13.70
N ASP A 282 -14.63 -21.53 -13.84
CA ASP A 282 -14.47 -22.98 -13.99
C ASP A 282 -13.69 -23.38 -15.26
N ASN A 283 -13.37 -22.41 -16.14
CA ASN A 283 -12.58 -22.62 -17.36
C ASN A 283 -11.07 -22.39 -17.14
N GLY A 284 -10.65 -21.96 -15.95
CA GLY A 284 -9.25 -21.75 -15.58
C GLY A 284 -8.59 -20.55 -16.28
N LYS A 285 -9.37 -19.58 -16.77
CA LYS A 285 -8.83 -18.31 -17.27
C LYS A 285 -8.74 -17.35 -16.09
N GLU A 286 -7.64 -17.42 -15.35
CA GLU A 286 -7.50 -16.63 -14.12
C GLU A 286 -6.99 -15.21 -14.43
N CYS A 287 -6.28 -15.00 -15.55
CA CYS A 287 -5.85 -13.66 -15.99
C CYS A 287 -5.69 -13.55 -17.52
N ASP A 288 -5.86 -12.34 -18.06
CA ASP A 288 -5.66 -11.95 -19.46
C ASP A 288 -4.68 -10.76 -19.61
#